data_AF-A0A925C7H3-F1
#
_entry.id   AF-A0A925C7H3-F1
#
_cell.length_a   1.000
_cell.length_b   1.000
_cell.length_c   1.000
_cell.angle_alpha   90.00
_cell.angle_beta   90.00
_cell.angle_gamma   90.00
#
_symmetry.space_group_name_H-M   'P 1'
#
loop_
_entity.id
_entity.type
_entity.pdbx_description
1 polymer ?
#
loop_
_entity_poly.entity_id
_entity_poly.type
_entity_poly.pdbx_seq_one_letter_code
_entity_poly.pdbx_strand_id
1 'polypeptide(L)' 'NALGDVSPASHMNFVIANGLVVVPVYGTATQEAALTALQAVFPDHKVVGVPSQGLLGCGTAGGGSFHSITQQEPR' A
#
# COMPACT_ATOMS: atom_id res chain seq x y z
N ASN A 1 -9.23 11.79 -6.04
CA ASN A 1 -10.03 11.54 -4.81
C ASN A 1 -11.52 11.75 -5.11
N ALA A 2 -12.41 11.62 -4.12
CA ALA A 2 -13.86 11.85 -4.28
C ALA A 2 -14.24 13.30 -4.66
N LEU A 3 -13.28 14.24 -4.64
CA LEU A 3 -13.45 15.63 -5.06
C LEU A 3 -13.00 15.85 -6.53
N GLY A 4 -12.45 14.83 -7.19
CA GLY A 4 -11.93 14.91 -8.55
C GLY A 4 -10.46 15.34 -8.65
N ASP A 5 -9.77 15.58 -7.53
CA ASP A 5 -8.36 15.96 -7.54
C ASP A 5 -7.44 14.75 -7.70
N VAL A 6 -6.19 15.02 -8.08
CA VAL A 6 -5.11 14.03 -8.13
C VAL A 6 -4.76 13.55 -6.71
N SER A 7 -4.63 12.24 -6.54
CA SER A 7 -4.21 11.61 -5.27
C SER A 7 -2.86 10.92 -5.44
N PRO A 8 -1.98 10.93 -4.42
CA PRO A 8 -0.66 10.27 -4.47
C PRO A 8 -0.76 8.76 -4.22
N ALA A 9 -1.56 8.06 -5.03
CA ALA A 9 -1.73 6.62 -4.96
C ALA A 9 -0.44 5.89 -5.41
N SER A 10 0.14 5.05 -4.55
CA SER A 10 1.34 4.30 -4.89
C SER A 10 1.39 2.94 -4.19
N HIS A 11 1.47 1.87 -4.99
CA HIS A 11 1.72 0.52 -4.48
C HIS A 11 3.05 0.40 -3.75
N MET A 12 4.01 1.32 -3.98
CA MET A 12 5.31 1.35 -3.31
C MET A 12 5.23 1.77 -1.84
N ASN A 13 4.09 2.28 -1.39
CA ASN A 13 3.88 2.63 0.02
C ASN A 13 3.49 1.38 0.86
N PHE A 14 4.02 0.22 0.49
CA PHE A 14 3.83 -1.04 1.20
C PHE A 14 4.65 -1.05 2.50
N VAL A 15 4.21 -1.85 3.46
CA VAL A 15 4.97 -2.08 4.70
C VAL A 15 5.40 -3.54 4.79
N ILE A 16 6.66 -3.74 5.16
CA ILE A 16 7.22 -5.06 5.46
C ILE A 16 7.11 -5.27 6.98
N ALA A 17 6.49 -6.38 7.36
CA ALA A 17 6.37 -6.88 8.72
C ALA A 17 6.89 -8.33 8.78
N ASN A 18 6.96 -8.91 9.98
CA ASN A 18 7.48 -10.27 10.15
C ASN A 18 6.69 -11.29 9.33
N GLY A 19 7.31 -11.79 8.24
CA GLY A 19 6.70 -12.77 7.33
C GLY A 19 5.52 -12.24 6.51
N LEU A 20 5.31 -10.92 6.45
CA LEU A 20 4.17 -10.31 5.75
C LEU A 20 4.60 -9.02 5.02
N VAL A 21 4.10 -8.82 3.80
CA VAL A 21 4.16 -7.52 3.10
C VAL A 21 2.74 -7.06 2.83
N VAL A 22 2.37 -5.91 3.39
CA VAL A 22 1.05 -5.30 3.18
C VAL A 22 1.16 -4.24 2.10
N VAL A 23 0.50 -4.48 0.97
CA VAL A 23 0.57 -3.64 -0.22
C VAL A 23 -0.73 -2.85 -0.36
N PRO A 24 -0.69 -1.52 -0.50
CA PRO A 24 -1.90 -0.76 -0.72
C PRO A 24 -2.46 -1.02 -2.12
N VAL A 25 -3.76 -1.31 -2.21
CA VAL A 25 -4.48 -1.47 -3.47
C VAL A 25 -5.57 -0.42 -3.63
N TYR A 26 -5.87 -0.09 -4.88
CA TYR A 26 -6.72 1.05 -5.24
C TYR A 26 -7.85 0.70 -6.22
N GLY A 27 -8.02 -0.59 -6.57
CA GLY A 27 -8.99 -1.01 -7.59
C GLY A 27 -8.52 -0.69 -9.02
N THR A 28 -7.22 -0.54 -9.23
CA THR A 28 -6.59 -0.24 -10.52
C THR A 28 -6.12 -1.54 -11.19
N ALA A 29 -6.03 -1.55 -12.53
CA ALA A 29 -5.52 -2.69 -13.28
C ALA A 29 -4.06 -3.07 -12.92
N THR A 30 -3.31 -2.18 -12.27
CA THR A 30 -1.91 -2.37 -11.89
C THR A 30 -1.72 -3.18 -10.61
N GLN A 31 -2.78 -3.40 -9.82
CA GLN A 31 -2.63 -4.01 -8.49
C GLN A 31 -2.10 -5.44 -8.54
N GLU A 32 -2.58 -6.26 -9.48
CA GLU A 32 -2.17 -7.67 -9.59
C GLU A 32 -0.69 -7.79 -10.00
N ALA A 33 -0.24 -6.91 -10.89
CA ALA A 33 1.17 -6.84 -11.27
C ALA A 33 2.05 -6.44 -10.07
N ALA A 34 1.61 -5.50 -9.24
CA ALA A 34 2.33 -5.10 -8.03
C ALA A 34 2.42 -6.23 -7.01
N LEU A 35 1.30 -6.93 -6.74
CA LEU A 35 1.28 -8.07 -5.82
C LEU A 35 2.17 -9.22 -6.31
N THR A 36 2.09 -9.56 -7.60
CA THR A 36 2.90 -10.62 -8.22
C THR A 36 4.39 -10.28 -8.14
N ALA A 37 4.77 -9.05 -8.49
CA ALA A 37 6.16 -8.61 -8.45
C ALA A 37 6.72 -8.62 -7.03
N LEU A 38 5.96 -8.11 -6.05
CA LEU A 38 6.39 -8.10 -4.65
C LEU A 38 6.47 -9.51 -4.06
N GLN A 39 5.58 -10.43 -4.44
CA GLN A 39 5.65 -11.83 -4.00
C GLN A 39 6.90 -12.54 -4.53
N ALA A 40 7.33 -12.24 -5.75
CA ALA A 40 8.59 -12.76 -6.30
C ALA A 40 9.83 -12.20 -5.58
N VAL A 41 9.77 -10.94 -5.12
CA VAL A 41 10.88 -10.29 -4.38
C VAL A 41 10.96 -10.76 -2.93
N PHE A 42 9.83 -11.01 -2.28
CA PHE A 42 9.75 -11.45 -0.88
C PHE A 42 9.19 -12.88 -0.78
N PRO A 43 9.91 -13.90 -1.25
CA PRO A 43 9.38 -15.27 -1.33
C PRO A 43 9.00 -15.86 0.03
N ASP A 44 9.66 -15.44 1.10
CA ASP A 44 9.40 -15.91 2.47
C ASP A 44 8.33 -15.10 3.19
N HIS A 45 7.75 -14.08 2.54
CA HIS A 45 6.67 -13.28 3.10
C HIS A 45 5.36 -13.56 2.39
N LYS A 46 4.27 -13.53 3.13
CA LYS A 46 2.94 -13.47 2.53
C LYS A 46 2.69 -12.05 2.02
N VAL A 47 2.46 -11.87 0.72
CA VAL A 47 2.10 -10.57 0.15
C VAL A 47 0.59 -10.42 0.11
N VAL A 48 0.05 -9.37 0.73
CA VAL A 48 -1.41 -9.14 0.83
C VAL A 48 -1.77 -7.72 0.39
N GLY A 49 -2.69 -7.62 -0.57
CA GLY A 49 -3.29 -6.36 -0.98
C GLY A 49 -4.36 -5.89 0.00
N VAL A 50 -4.26 -4.65 0.49
CA VAL A 50 -5.25 -4.04 1.39
C VAL A 50 -5.76 -2.72 0.79
N PRO A 51 -7.09 -2.52 0.67
CA PRO A 51 -7.65 -1.28 0.16
C PRO A 51 -7.17 -0.06 0.95
N SER A 52 -6.59 0.92 0.26
CA SER A 52 -5.98 2.10 0.88
C SER A 52 -6.67 3.41 0.46
N GLN A 53 -7.84 3.38 -0.18
CA GLN A 53 -8.53 4.61 -0.60
C GLN A 53 -8.86 5.54 0.58
N GLY A 54 -9.16 4.98 1.77
CA GLY A 54 -9.41 5.77 2.98
C GLY A 54 -8.16 6.49 3.52
N LEU A 55 -6.97 5.92 3.29
CA LEU A 55 -5.69 6.49 3.71
C LEU A 55 -5.15 7.54 2.73
N LEU A 56 -5.52 7.46 1.44
CA LEU A 56 -5.10 8.43 0.41
C LEU A 56 -5.77 9.80 0.54
N GLY A 57 -6.83 9.88 1.35
CA GLY A 57 -7.58 11.09 1.61
C GLY A 57 -8.65 11.42 0.57
N CYS A 58 -9.83 11.78 1.08
CA CYS A 58 -10.82 12.61 0.39
C CYS A 58 -11.04 13.86 1.27
N GLY A 59 -10.72 15.05 0.79
CA GLY A 59 -10.82 16.30 1.58
C GLY A 59 -9.62 16.54 2.51
N THR A 60 -9.86 16.72 3.81
CA THR A 60 -8.83 17.04 4.83
C THR A 60 -8.03 15.83 5.35
N ALA A 61 -8.37 14.62 4.88
CA ALA A 61 -7.65 13.40 5.23
C ALA A 61 -6.28 13.35 4.50
N GLY A 62 -5.20 13.03 5.22
CA GLY A 62 -3.82 13.10 4.72
C GLY A 62 -3.56 12.23 3.49
N GLY A 63 -2.63 12.67 2.62
CA GLY A 63 -2.32 12.02 1.33
C GLY A 63 -1.28 10.90 1.41
N GLY A 64 -1.47 9.93 2.32
CA GLY A 64 -0.48 8.88 2.61
C GLY A 64 -1.01 7.46 2.39
N SER A 65 -0.21 6.45 2.78
CA SER A 65 -0.65 5.05 2.86
C SER A 65 0.13 4.31 3.96
N PHE A 66 0.19 2.98 3.93
CA PHE A 66 0.65 2.15 5.06
C PHE A 66 2.07 2.45 5.52
N HIS A 67 3.04 2.56 4.61
CA HIS A 67 4.41 2.91 4.96
C HIS A 67 4.48 4.26 5.67
N SER A 68 3.67 5.23 5.24
CA SER A 68 3.71 6.60 5.79
C SER A 68 3.24 6.71 7.25
N ILE A 69 2.54 5.71 7.78
CA ILE A 69 1.97 5.71 9.13
C ILE A 69 2.54 4.59 10.03
N THR A 70 3.58 3.90 9.57
CA THR A 70 4.20 2.79 10.30
C THR A 70 5.70 3.03 10.51
N GLN A 71 6.24 2.50 11.60
CA GLN A 71 7.67 2.49 11.90
C GLN A 71 8.02 1.09 12.41
N GLN A 72 8.97 0.41 11.77
CA GLN A 72 9.44 -0.89 12.27
C GLN A 72 10.36 -0.67 13.48
N GLU A 73 10.16 -1.46 14.53
CA GLU A 73 11.07 -1.58 15.67
C GLU A 73 11.77 -2.95 15.60
N PRO A 74 13.07 -3.00 15.28
CA PRO A 74 13.83 -4.25 15.27
C PRO A 74 13.87 -4.89 16.65
N ARG A 75 13.93 -6.22 16.70
CA ARG A 75 14.24 -6.98 17.92
C ARG A 75 15.74 -7.26 18.03
#